data_AF-A0A7X6S1Q8-F1
#
_entry.id   AF-A0A7X6S1Q8-F1
#
_cell.length_a   1.000
_cell.length_b   1.000
_cell.length_c   1.000
_cell.angle_alpha   90.00
_cell.angle_beta   90.00
_cell.angle_gamma   90.00
#
_symmetry.space_group_name_H-M   'P 1'
#
loop_
_entity.id
_entity.type
_entity.pdbx_description
1 polymer ?
#
loop_
_entity_poly.entity_id
_entity_poly.type
_entity_poly.pdbx_seq_one_letter_code
_entity_poly.pdbx_strand_id
1 'polypeptide(L)'
;MKLKKSGELRFETLSKKSFYKKILVFLAYIIHDGFMRLKNGREFREYGLTLYCGRQGAGKTMAMVEYLERMRKLYPKAVICTNFGYVHENFPMTSWKQIFEIRNGLDGVIFAIDEIQNEYNSSSWKNFPEGLLAEITQQRKQRIKIVGTSQVFTRVVKQLREQTFEVVDCRTFLGRWTFTKAFDAEEYNAVCDRPEAKFKLRRLWRKNFVQSKKLREKYDSYAKIEQLAKNIAEL
;
A
#
# COMPACT_ATOMS: atom_id res chain seq x y z
N MET A 1 2.35 43.89 41.96
CA MET A 1 2.43 42.49 41.46
C MET A 1 2.78 42.54 39.98
N LYS A 2 4.02 42.23 39.60
CA LYS A 2 4.52 42.34 38.21
C LYS A 2 3.98 41.18 37.36
N LEU A 3 3.17 41.49 36.35
CA LEU A 3 2.80 40.55 35.30
C LEU A 3 4.04 40.21 34.47
N LYS A 4 4.45 38.94 34.46
CA LYS A 4 5.52 38.40 33.60
C LYS A 4 5.10 38.60 32.13
N LYS A 5 5.98 39.22 31.33
CA LYS A 5 5.89 39.21 29.86
C LYS A 5 5.95 37.77 29.38
N SER A 6 4.80 37.25 28.92
CA SER A 6 4.69 36.03 28.14
C SER A 6 5.59 36.15 26.91
N GLY A 7 6.42 35.13 26.65
CA GLY A 7 7.30 35.09 25.48
C GLY A 7 6.51 35.27 24.19
N GLU A 8 6.93 36.24 23.37
CA GLU A 8 6.37 36.45 22.05
C GLU A 8 6.61 35.19 21.20
N LEU A 9 5.53 34.47 20.89
CA LEU A 9 5.52 33.49 19.81
C LEU A 9 5.90 34.23 18.52
N ARG A 10 7.15 34.08 18.08
CA ARG A 10 7.61 34.58 16.79
C ARG A 10 6.94 33.78 15.67
N PHE A 11 5.86 34.30 15.12
CA PHE A 11 5.23 33.74 13.92
C PHE A 11 6.15 33.97 12.71
N GLU A 12 6.68 32.89 12.12
CA GLU A 12 7.54 33.01 10.95
C GLU A 12 6.70 33.17 9.67
N THR A 13 6.70 34.37 9.07
CA THR A 13 6.00 34.61 7.80
C THR A 13 6.97 34.51 6.62
N LEU A 14 7.16 33.30 6.08
CA LEU A 14 8.07 33.05 4.94
C LEU A 14 7.55 33.63 3.61
N SER A 15 6.24 33.87 3.48
CA SER A 15 5.61 34.35 2.25
C SER A 15 6.08 35.75 1.83
N LYS A 16 6.33 36.64 2.80
CA LYS A 16 6.76 38.02 2.57
C LYS A 16 8.28 38.19 2.34
N LYS A 17 9.07 37.11 2.43
CA LYS A 17 10.53 37.18 2.21
C LYS A 17 10.86 37.30 0.71
N SER A 18 11.95 38.02 0.40
CA SER A 18 12.53 38.10 -0.95
C SER A 18 12.89 36.70 -1.48
N PHE A 19 12.80 36.52 -2.80
CA PHE A 19 13.03 35.25 -3.50
C PHE A 19 14.38 34.62 -3.15
N TYR A 20 15.47 35.39 -3.10
CA TYR A 20 16.80 34.90 -2.73
C TYR A 20 16.86 34.38 -1.29
N LYS A 21 16.17 35.04 -0.33
CA LYS A 21 16.07 34.56 1.05
C LYS A 21 15.28 33.24 1.11
N LYS A 22 14.24 33.08 0.28
CA LYS A 22 13.50 31.81 0.17
C LYS A 22 14.39 30.69 -0.39
N ILE A 23 15.20 30.97 -1.41
CA ILE A 23 16.16 30.01 -1.97
C ILE A 23 17.20 29.58 -0.93
N LEU A 24 17.80 30.52 -0.21
CA LEU A 24 18.80 30.19 0.82
C LEU A 24 18.20 29.34 1.95
N VAL A 25 17.01 29.71 2.43
CA VAL A 25 16.28 28.92 3.43
C VAL A 25 15.96 27.53 2.89
N PHE A 26 15.47 27.43 1.65
CA PHE A 26 15.19 26.15 0.99
C PHE A 26 16.43 25.25 0.89
N LEU A 27 17.57 25.78 0.44
CA LEU A 27 18.82 25.04 0.34
C LEU A 27 19.31 24.57 1.72
N ALA A 28 19.26 25.44 2.73
CA ALA A 28 19.64 25.10 4.10
C ALA A 28 18.79 23.95 4.65
N TYR A 29 17.48 23.98 4.44
CA TYR A 29 16.58 22.90 4.88
C TYR A 29 16.72 21.62 4.06
N ILE A 30 17.04 21.69 2.76
CA ILE A 30 17.38 20.50 1.97
C ILE A 30 18.62 19.80 2.53
N ILE A 31 19.67 20.57 2.86
CA ILE A 31 20.90 20.03 3.44
C ILE A 31 20.61 19.43 4.83
N HIS A 32 19.87 20.14 5.67
CA HIS A 32 19.46 19.67 6.99
C HIS A 32 18.67 18.36 6.90
N ASP A 33 17.65 18.28 6.03
CA ASP A 33 16.85 17.08 5.82
C ASP A 33 17.69 15.93 5.25
N GLY A 34 18.65 16.23 4.38
CA GLY A 34 19.61 15.26 3.86
C GLY A 34 20.49 14.66 4.97
N PHE A 35 21.04 15.51 5.84
CA PHE A 35 21.85 15.09 6.98
C PHE A 35 21.05 14.25 7.99
N MET A 36 19.82 14.66 8.29
CA MET A 36 18.93 13.90 9.17
C MET A 36 18.58 12.53 8.60
N ARG A 37 18.36 12.41 7.29
CA ARG A 37 18.13 11.12 6.62
C ARG A 37 19.36 10.20 6.66
N LEU A 38 20.56 10.75 6.55
CA LEU A 38 21.80 9.99 6.66
C LEU A 38 22.00 9.45 8.08
N LYS A 39 21.70 10.26 9.10
CA LYS A 39 21.87 9.89 10.51
C LYS A 39 20.81 8.91 11.02
N ASN A 40 19.55 9.09 10.62
CA ASN A 40 18.40 8.34 11.18
C ASN A 40 17.96 7.14 10.31
N GLY A 41 18.57 6.95 9.15
CA GLY A 41 18.20 5.90 8.20
C GLY A 41 17.00 6.26 7.33
N ARG A 42 16.54 5.27 6.54
CA ARG A 42 15.49 5.47 5.53
C ARG A 42 14.11 5.26 6.15
N GLU A 43 13.47 6.37 6.50
CA GLU A 43 12.09 6.40 6.95
C GLU A 43 11.12 5.76 5.93
N PHE A 44 10.12 5.03 6.43
CA PHE A 44 9.09 4.43 5.61
C PHE A 44 8.19 5.51 4.98
N ARG A 45 8.09 5.48 3.65
CA ARG A 45 7.38 6.49 2.86
C ARG A 45 6.23 5.95 2.03
N GLU A 46 6.03 4.64 2.03
CA GLU A 46 4.92 4.05 1.30
C GLU A 46 3.62 4.31 2.06
N TYR A 47 2.56 4.58 1.32
CA TYR A 47 1.21 4.75 1.88
C TYR A 47 0.18 4.45 0.79
N GLY A 48 -1.10 4.49 1.15
CA GLY A 48 -2.20 4.34 0.20
C GLY A 48 -2.53 2.87 -0.07
N LEU A 49 -3.73 2.64 -0.59
CA LEU A 49 -4.14 1.33 -1.09
C LEU A 49 -3.69 1.16 -2.55
N THR A 50 -2.97 0.08 -2.84
CA THR A 50 -2.61 -0.34 -4.21
C THR A 50 -3.22 -1.71 -4.51
N LEU A 51 -3.93 -1.83 -5.62
CA LEU A 51 -4.59 -3.08 -6.02
C LEU A 51 -3.98 -3.69 -7.27
N TYR A 52 -3.48 -4.91 -7.15
CA TYR A 52 -2.97 -5.73 -8.23
C TYR A 52 -4.12 -6.50 -8.89
N CYS A 53 -4.49 -6.08 -10.09
CA CYS A 53 -5.63 -6.59 -10.83
C CYS A 53 -5.19 -7.48 -12.01
N GLY A 54 -5.97 -8.52 -12.29
CA GLY A 54 -5.79 -9.37 -13.46
C GLY A 54 -6.56 -10.69 -13.36
N ARG A 55 -6.89 -11.29 -14.51
CA ARG A 55 -7.56 -12.59 -14.57
C ARG A 55 -6.79 -13.66 -13.78
N GLN A 56 -7.46 -14.74 -13.41
CA GLN A 56 -6.80 -15.87 -12.75
C GLN A 56 -5.59 -16.34 -13.57
N GLY A 57 -4.46 -16.60 -12.88
CA GLY A 57 -3.19 -16.92 -13.53
C GLY A 57 -2.41 -15.73 -14.11
N ALA A 58 -2.91 -14.49 -14.02
CA ALA A 58 -2.22 -13.32 -14.54
C ALA A 58 -0.99 -12.89 -13.72
N GLY A 59 -0.75 -13.51 -12.55
CA GLY A 59 0.41 -13.27 -11.70
C GLY A 59 0.26 -12.10 -10.71
N LYS A 60 -0.97 -11.73 -10.35
CA LYS A 60 -1.26 -10.66 -9.37
C LYS A 60 -0.64 -10.91 -7.98
N THR A 61 -0.81 -12.11 -7.42
CA THR A 61 -0.21 -12.52 -6.14
C THR A 61 1.31 -12.54 -6.23
N MET A 62 1.86 -13.04 -7.36
CA MET A 62 3.30 -12.96 -7.64
C MET A 62 3.84 -11.54 -7.69
N ALA A 63 3.11 -10.63 -8.34
CA ALA A 63 3.51 -9.23 -8.40
C ALA A 63 3.45 -8.56 -7.01
N MET A 64 2.48 -8.92 -6.19
CA MET A 64 2.38 -8.45 -4.82
C MET A 64 3.53 -9.01 -3.94
N VAL A 65 3.83 -10.31 -4.01
CA VAL A 65 4.95 -10.93 -3.28
C VAL A 65 6.30 -10.35 -3.72
N GLU A 66 6.49 -10.11 -5.02
CA GLU A 66 7.69 -9.42 -5.54
C GLU A 66 7.81 -8.00 -4.99
N TYR A 67 6.69 -7.27 -4.89
CA TYR A 67 6.65 -5.98 -4.22
C TYR A 67 7.06 -6.08 -2.74
N LEU A 68 6.58 -7.08 -2.00
CA LEU A 68 6.97 -7.28 -0.60
C LEU A 68 8.47 -7.54 -0.45
N GLU A 69 9.07 -8.39 -1.29
CA GLU A 69 10.51 -8.65 -1.27
C GLU A 69 11.33 -7.37 -1.54
N ARG A 70 10.88 -6.54 -2.50
CA ARG A 70 11.49 -5.23 -2.74
C ARG A 70 11.36 -4.30 -1.54
N MET A 71 10.19 -4.27 -0.90
CA MET A 71 9.95 -3.42 0.27
C MET A 71 10.79 -3.85 1.46
N ARG A 72 10.97 -5.14 1.70
CA ARG A 72 11.89 -5.63 2.75
C ARG A 72 13.32 -5.21 2.49
N LYS A 73 13.76 -5.22 1.23
CA LYS A 73 15.11 -4.73 0.88
C LYS A 73 15.24 -3.22 1.11
N LEU A 74 14.19 -2.46 0.83
CA LEU A 74 14.18 -1.00 0.92
C LEU A 74 13.98 -0.49 2.36
N TYR A 75 13.13 -1.19 3.12
CA TYR A 75 12.68 -0.88 4.47
C TYR A 75 12.73 -2.18 5.32
N PRO A 76 13.93 -2.63 5.72
CA PRO A 76 14.11 -3.91 6.42
C PRO A 76 13.45 -3.98 7.80
N LYS A 77 13.10 -2.82 8.37
CA LYS A 77 12.41 -2.69 9.66
C LYS A 77 10.88 -2.59 9.52
N ALA A 78 10.36 -2.52 8.30
CA ALA A 78 8.91 -2.45 8.08
C ALA A 78 8.25 -3.75 8.52
N VAL A 79 7.11 -3.61 9.19
CA VAL A 79 6.30 -4.75 9.62
C VAL A 79 5.36 -5.16 8.49
N ILE A 80 5.31 -6.45 8.17
CA ILE A 80 4.48 -7.00 7.09
C ILE A 80 3.47 -7.98 7.67
N CYS A 81 2.20 -7.81 7.30
CA CYS A 81 1.09 -8.63 7.77
C CYS A 81 0.31 -9.15 6.56
N THR A 82 0.04 -10.46 6.49
CA THR A 82 -0.66 -11.03 5.32
C THR A 82 -1.73 -12.06 5.67
N ASN A 83 -2.76 -12.20 4.83
CA ASN A 83 -3.83 -13.20 5.00
C ASN A 83 -3.56 -14.50 4.24
N PHE A 84 -2.38 -14.67 3.64
CA PHE A 84 -2.11 -15.75 2.69
C PHE A 84 -0.80 -16.50 2.96
N GLY A 85 -0.20 -16.29 4.14
CA GLY A 85 0.98 -17.03 4.58
C GLY A 85 2.22 -16.69 3.75
N TYR A 86 2.53 -15.40 3.62
CA TYR A 86 3.81 -14.97 3.07
C TYR A 86 4.95 -15.38 4.02
N VAL A 87 5.95 -16.09 3.52
CA VAL A 87 7.03 -16.72 4.31
C VAL A 87 7.80 -15.74 5.20
N HIS A 88 7.79 -14.45 4.87
CA HIS A 88 8.48 -13.43 5.64
C HIS A 88 7.55 -12.36 6.23
N GLU A 89 6.29 -12.73 6.45
CA GLU A 89 5.41 -11.91 7.28
C GLU A 89 5.90 -11.89 8.73
N ASN A 90 5.62 -10.80 9.43
CA ASN A 90 5.88 -10.67 10.85
C ASN A 90 4.79 -11.36 11.68
N PHE A 91 3.55 -11.32 11.20
CA PHE A 91 2.41 -12.02 11.79
C PHE A 91 1.27 -12.12 10.77
N PRO A 92 0.38 -13.12 10.92
CA PRO A 92 -0.76 -13.29 10.06
C PRO A 92 -1.80 -12.19 10.27
N MET A 93 -2.46 -11.80 9.19
CA MET A 93 -3.63 -10.95 9.21
C MET A 93 -4.88 -11.81 9.37
N THR A 94 -5.52 -11.73 10.54
CA THR A 94 -6.73 -12.45 10.92
C THR A 94 -7.98 -11.56 10.91
N SER A 95 -7.80 -10.23 10.97
CA SER A 95 -8.91 -9.28 10.97
C SER A 95 -8.51 -7.91 10.43
N TRP A 96 -9.46 -7.22 9.80
CA TRP A 96 -9.33 -5.81 9.42
C TRP A 96 -9.05 -4.87 10.59
N LYS A 97 -9.43 -5.26 11.83
CA LYS A 97 -9.12 -4.49 13.05
C LYS A 97 -7.62 -4.28 13.24
N GLN A 98 -6.79 -5.21 12.77
CA GLN A 98 -5.33 -5.10 12.86
C GLN A 98 -4.78 -3.90 12.09
N ILE A 99 -5.47 -3.40 11.06
CA ILE A 99 -5.08 -2.18 10.35
C ILE A 99 -5.13 -0.95 11.29
N PHE A 100 -5.93 -1.00 12.36
CA PHE A 100 -6.02 0.07 13.37
C PHE A 100 -5.06 -0.11 14.53
N GLU A 101 -4.80 -1.35 14.92
CA GLU A 101 -4.06 -1.65 16.14
C GLU A 101 -2.55 -1.66 15.91
N ILE A 102 -2.14 -2.11 14.72
CA ILE A 102 -0.74 -2.41 14.45
C ILE A 102 -0.03 -1.17 13.94
N ARG A 103 0.96 -0.71 14.70
CA ARG A 103 1.75 0.48 14.41
C ARG A 103 3.24 0.17 14.58
N ASN A 104 4.06 0.77 13.73
CA ASN A 104 5.52 0.58 13.73
C ASN A 104 6.27 1.91 13.58
N GLY A 105 5.73 2.97 14.19
CA GLY A 105 6.35 4.30 14.22
C GLY A 105 6.83 4.77 12.85
N LEU A 106 8.11 5.16 12.77
CA LEU A 106 8.74 5.67 11.55
C LEU A 106 9.08 4.59 10.52
N ASP A 107 9.15 3.33 10.95
CA ASP A 107 9.53 2.16 10.15
C ASP A 107 8.34 1.56 9.38
N GLY A 108 7.12 1.93 9.74
CA GLY A 108 5.90 1.70 8.95
C GLY A 108 5.41 0.25 8.90
N VAL A 109 4.20 0.09 8.36
CA VAL A 109 3.49 -1.20 8.30
C VAL A 109 2.94 -1.44 6.90
N ILE A 110 3.09 -2.66 6.37
CA ILE A 110 2.50 -3.12 5.12
C ILE A 110 1.48 -4.22 5.42
N PHE A 111 0.24 -4.02 4.99
CA PHE A 111 -0.79 -5.06 4.96
C PHE A 111 -0.92 -5.59 3.53
N ALA A 112 -0.74 -6.89 3.34
CA ALA A 112 -0.86 -7.54 2.04
C ALA A 112 -2.01 -8.55 2.03
N ILE A 113 -3.04 -8.26 1.23
CA ILE A 113 -4.32 -8.99 1.26
C ILE A 113 -4.57 -9.63 -0.10
N ASP A 114 -4.44 -10.95 -0.17
CA ASP A 114 -4.69 -11.69 -1.40
C ASP A 114 -6.19 -12.01 -1.56
N GLU A 115 -6.72 -11.75 -2.75
CA GLU A 115 -8.15 -11.79 -3.11
C GLU A 115 -9.00 -10.97 -2.13
N ILE A 116 -8.71 -9.67 -2.05
CA ILE A 116 -9.30 -8.70 -1.09
C ILE A 116 -10.83 -8.68 -1.09
N GLN A 117 -11.47 -9.06 -2.20
CA GLN A 117 -12.92 -9.16 -2.29
C GLN A 117 -13.51 -10.32 -1.46
N ASN A 118 -12.74 -11.37 -1.18
CA ASN A 118 -13.23 -12.52 -0.41
C ASN A 118 -13.31 -12.20 1.08
N GLU A 119 -12.38 -11.40 1.60
CA GLU A 119 -12.37 -10.87 2.97
C GLU A 119 -13.59 -9.98 3.29
N TYR A 120 -14.35 -9.60 2.25
CA TYR A 120 -15.54 -8.76 2.38
C TYR A 120 -16.83 -9.58 2.51
N ASN A 121 -16.88 -10.81 1.98
CA ASN A 121 -18.07 -11.66 2.01
C ASN A 121 -18.25 -12.42 3.33
N SER A 122 -17.25 -12.46 4.21
CA SER A 122 -17.35 -13.02 5.56
C SER A 122 -18.13 -12.08 6.49
N SER A 123 -19.45 -11.96 6.28
CA SER A 123 -20.49 -11.49 7.21
C SER A 123 -20.25 -10.18 7.99
N SER A 124 -19.30 -9.34 7.58
CA SER A 124 -18.82 -8.20 8.37
C SER A 124 -19.01 -6.84 7.69
N TRP A 125 -19.87 -6.75 6.67
CA TRP A 125 -20.25 -5.45 6.11
C TRP A 125 -20.92 -4.54 7.15
N LYS A 126 -21.74 -5.11 8.03
CA LYS A 126 -22.37 -4.37 9.15
C LYS A 126 -21.36 -3.79 10.14
N ASN A 127 -20.13 -4.30 10.15
CA ASN A 127 -19.04 -3.87 11.01
C ASN A 127 -17.84 -3.35 10.20
N PHE A 128 -18.04 -2.83 8.99
CA PHE A 128 -17.00 -1.97 8.41
C PHE A 128 -16.89 -0.78 9.36
N PRO A 129 -15.79 -0.64 10.13
CA PRO A 129 -15.73 0.43 11.12
C PRO A 129 -15.89 1.73 10.35
N GLU A 130 -16.84 2.59 10.71
CA GLU A 130 -16.96 3.92 10.10
C GLU A 130 -15.60 4.66 10.15
N GLY A 131 -14.76 4.31 11.13
CA GLY A 131 -13.36 4.75 11.24
C GLY A 131 -12.36 4.19 10.22
N LEU A 132 -12.64 3.10 9.49
CA LEU A 132 -11.69 2.52 8.52
C LEU A 132 -11.50 3.46 7.33
N LEU A 133 -12.58 4.07 6.83
CA LEU A 133 -12.45 5.08 5.75
C LEU A 133 -11.67 6.29 6.26
N ALA A 134 -12.00 6.78 7.46
CA ALA A 134 -11.28 7.90 8.07
C ALA A 134 -9.78 7.59 8.23
N GLU A 135 -9.42 6.38 8.65
CA GLU A 135 -8.03 5.97 8.78
C GLU A 135 -7.34 5.74 7.43
N ILE A 136 -8.07 5.21 6.45
CA ILE A 136 -7.56 5.09 5.09
C ILE A 136 -7.18 6.48 4.53
N THR A 137 -7.97 7.52 4.81
CA THR A 137 -7.60 8.88 4.42
C THR A 137 -6.37 9.43 5.17
N GLN A 138 -6.04 8.90 6.35
CA GLN A 138 -4.91 9.33 7.19
C GLN A 138 -3.65 8.46 7.05
N GLN A 139 -3.64 7.48 6.15
CA GLN A 139 -2.53 6.52 5.96
C GLN A 139 -1.15 7.15 5.81
N ARG A 140 -1.05 8.31 5.13
CA ARG A 140 0.22 9.02 4.94
C ARG A 140 0.87 9.44 6.26
N LYS A 141 0.09 9.82 7.27
CA LYS A 141 0.60 10.22 8.58
C LYS A 141 1.00 9.01 9.41
N GLN A 142 0.25 7.92 9.28
CA GLN A 142 0.46 6.69 10.04
C GLN A 142 1.45 5.71 9.41
N ARG A 143 1.95 5.99 8.20
CA ARG A 143 2.94 5.18 7.48
C ARG A 143 2.45 3.75 7.26
N ILE A 144 1.16 3.65 6.90
CA ILE A 144 0.50 2.38 6.59
C ILE A 144 0.36 2.26 5.09
N LYS A 145 0.85 1.15 4.56
CA LYS A 145 0.67 0.75 3.17
C LYS A 145 -0.25 -0.46 3.10
N ILE A 146 -1.26 -0.40 2.25
CA ILE A 146 -2.11 -1.57 1.96
C ILE A 146 -1.86 -1.96 0.50
N VAL A 147 -1.55 -3.24 0.28
CA VAL A 147 -1.50 -3.84 -1.04
C VAL A 147 -2.47 -5.00 -1.09
N GLY A 148 -3.24 -5.13 -2.17
CA GLY A 148 -4.16 -6.23 -2.30
C GLY A 148 -4.23 -6.77 -3.72
N THR A 149 -4.77 -7.98 -3.88
CA THR A 149 -5.05 -8.55 -5.20
C THR A 149 -6.54 -8.66 -5.45
N SER A 150 -6.94 -8.48 -6.71
CA SER A 150 -8.32 -8.72 -7.16
C SER A 150 -8.32 -9.25 -8.60
N GLN A 151 -9.34 -10.00 -8.97
CA GLN A 151 -9.48 -10.51 -10.34
C GLN A 151 -9.79 -9.38 -11.34
N VAL A 152 -10.73 -8.52 -10.98
CA VAL A 152 -11.09 -7.32 -11.72
C VAL A 152 -11.39 -6.21 -10.73
N PHE A 153 -11.00 -4.99 -11.07
CA PHE A 153 -11.15 -3.85 -10.16
C PHE A 153 -12.61 -3.63 -9.75
N THR A 154 -13.56 -3.80 -10.67
CA THR A 154 -15.00 -3.66 -10.43
C THR A 154 -15.60 -4.65 -9.43
N ARG A 155 -14.93 -5.79 -9.15
CA ARG A 155 -15.35 -6.72 -8.08
C ARG A 155 -15.04 -6.19 -6.69
N VAL A 156 -14.16 -5.20 -6.58
CA VAL A 156 -13.87 -4.53 -5.32
C VAL A 156 -15.01 -3.56 -5.03
N VAL A 157 -15.43 -3.55 -3.77
CA VAL A 157 -16.50 -2.68 -3.29
C VAL A 157 -16.18 -1.21 -3.55
N LYS A 158 -17.20 -0.42 -3.84
CA LYS A 158 -17.05 0.97 -4.31
C LYS A 158 -16.22 1.81 -3.34
N GLN A 159 -16.45 1.64 -2.04
CA GLN A 159 -15.74 2.36 -0.98
C GLN A 159 -14.23 2.12 -1.03
N LEU A 160 -13.78 0.86 -1.18
CA LEU A 160 -12.35 0.56 -1.30
C LEU A 160 -11.78 1.07 -2.63
N ARG A 161 -12.55 1.03 -3.72
CA ARG A 161 -12.11 1.59 -5.01
C ARG A 161 -11.85 3.09 -4.92
N GLU A 162 -12.75 3.83 -4.27
CA GLU A 162 -12.62 5.29 -4.07
C GLU A 162 -11.40 5.65 -3.20
N GLN A 163 -10.98 4.74 -2.32
CA GLN A 163 -9.78 4.91 -1.50
C GLN A 163 -8.50 4.33 -2.13
N THR A 164 -8.61 3.65 -3.26
CA THR A 164 -7.43 3.10 -3.95
C THR A 164 -6.68 4.25 -4.60
N PHE A 165 -5.35 4.26 -4.47
CA PHE A 165 -4.49 5.25 -5.11
C PHE A 165 -3.97 4.74 -6.46
N GLU A 166 -3.57 3.47 -6.49
CA GLU A 166 -2.98 2.87 -7.69
C GLU A 166 -3.63 1.53 -8.01
N VAL A 167 -3.96 1.33 -9.29
CA VAL A 167 -4.34 0.02 -9.82
C VAL A 167 -3.20 -0.50 -10.69
N VAL A 168 -2.72 -1.71 -10.38
CA VAL A 168 -1.63 -2.38 -11.08
C VAL A 168 -2.18 -3.53 -11.92
N ASP A 169 -2.22 -3.33 -13.23
CA ASP A 169 -2.55 -4.39 -14.17
C ASP A 169 -1.41 -5.41 -14.27
N CYS A 170 -1.77 -6.66 -14.03
CA CYS A 170 -0.85 -7.79 -14.10
C CYS A 170 -1.15 -8.64 -15.34
N ARG A 171 -0.08 -9.05 -16.04
CA ARG A 171 -0.15 -10.07 -17.10
C ARG A 171 1.09 -10.95 -17.02
N THR A 172 0.90 -12.26 -17.09
CA THR A 172 2.02 -13.21 -17.08
C THR A 172 2.10 -13.93 -18.42
N PHE A 173 3.31 -13.97 -18.98
CA PHE A 173 3.65 -14.66 -20.21
C PHE A 173 4.37 -15.98 -19.90
N LEU A 174 3.98 -17.06 -20.59
CA LEU A 174 4.49 -18.43 -20.41
C LEU A 174 4.51 -18.88 -18.94
N GLY A 175 3.54 -18.43 -18.15
CA GLY A 175 3.41 -18.72 -16.73
C GLY A 175 4.50 -18.11 -15.84
N ARG A 176 5.64 -17.62 -16.35
CA ARG A 176 6.79 -17.21 -15.54
C ARG A 176 7.13 -15.73 -15.64
N TRP A 177 6.91 -15.08 -16.77
CA TRP A 177 7.33 -13.69 -16.95
C TRP A 177 6.16 -12.74 -16.71
N THR A 178 6.16 -12.06 -15.57
CA THR A 178 5.08 -11.16 -15.17
C THR A 178 5.41 -9.73 -15.54
N PHE A 179 4.44 -9.03 -16.12
CA PHE A 179 4.47 -7.62 -16.47
C PHE A 179 3.42 -6.89 -15.63
N THR A 180 3.82 -5.75 -15.07
CA THR A 180 2.96 -4.89 -14.25
C THR A 180 2.92 -3.48 -14.84
N LYS A 181 1.72 -2.90 -14.92
CA LYS A 181 1.49 -1.52 -15.35
C LYS A 181 0.61 -0.84 -14.31
N ALA A 182 1.11 0.22 -13.68
CA ALA A 182 0.34 0.97 -12.71
C ALA A 182 -0.33 2.18 -13.34
N PHE A 183 -1.53 2.46 -12.87
CA PHE A 183 -2.37 3.56 -13.27
C PHE A 183 -2.92 4.25 -12.02
N ASP A 184 -3.22 5.54 -12.16
CA ASP A 184 -4.02 6.24 -11.16
C ASP A 184 -5.39 5.55 -11.05
N ALA A 185 -5.82 5.27 -9.82
CA ALA A 185 -7.01 4.47 -9.59
C ALA A 185 -8.30 5.19 -9.99
N GLU A 186 -8.38 6.52 -9.85
CA GLU A 186 -9.56 7.30 -10.24
C GLU A 186 -9.72 7.29 -11.76
N GLU A 187 -8.64 7.58 -12.49
CA GLU A 187 -8.62 7.51 -13.95
C GLU A 187 -8.93 6.09 -14.44
N TYR A 188 -8.35 5.07 -13.79
CA TYR A 188 -8.59 3.67 -14.11
C TYR A 188 -10.06 3.27 -13.87
N ASN A 189 -10.66 3.73 -12.77
CA ASN A 189 -12.06 3.46 -12.42
C ASN A 189 -13.01 4.03 -13.48
N ALA A 190 -12.73 5.24 -13.98
CA ALA A 190 -13.57 5.92 -14.97
C ALA A 190 -13.68 5.16 -16.30
N VAL A 191 -12.71 4.30 -16.62
CA VAL A 191 -12.66 3.54 -17.88
C VAL A 191 -12.65 2.03 -17.69
N CYS A 192 -12.88 1.53 -16.47
CA CYS A 192 -12.72 0.11 -16.17
C CYS A 192 -13.66 -0.81 -16.98
N ASP A 193 -14.84 -0.30 -17.37
CA ASP A 193 -15.81 -0.98 -18.22
C ASP A 193 -15.59 -0.78 -19.73
N ARG A 194 -14.59 0.03 -20.11
CA ARG A 194 -14.29 0.40 -21.51
C ARG A 194 -12.85 0.00 -21.88
N PRO A 195 -12.62 -1.24 -22.35
CA PRO A 195 -11.29 -1.76 -22.67
C PRO A 195 -10.49 -0.87 -23.65
N GLU A 196 -11.15 -0.31 -24.67
CA GLU A 196 -10.56 0.59 -25.66
C GLU A 196 -9.93 1.84 -25.02
N ALA A 197 -10.63 2.42 -24.04
CA ALA A 197 -10.21 3.64 -23.35
C ALA A 197 -9.07 3.36 -22.37
N LYS A 198 -9.01 2.15 -21.81
CA LYS A 198 -7.96 1.71 -20.90
C LYS A 198 -6.56 1.78 -21.54
N PHE A 199 -6.45 1.51 -22.84
CA PHE A 199 -5.16 1.59 -23.55
C PHE A 199 -4.61 3.01 -23.66
N LYS A 200 -5.46 4.04 -23.48
CA LYS A 200 -5.10 5.45 -23.56
C LYS A 200 -4.64 6.04 -22.22
N LEU A 201 -4.83 5.31 -21.12
CA LEU A 201 -4.45 5.79 -19.78
C LEU A 201 -2.95 6.02 -19.67
N ARG A 202 -2.58 7.11 -18.98
CA ARG A 202 -1.19 7.38 -18.64
C ARG A 202 -0.74 6.40 -17.56
N ARG A 203 0.37 5.72 -17.82
CA ARG A 203 1.00 4.82 -16.85
C ARG A 203 1.77 5.63 -15.82
N LEU A 204 1.56 5.36 -14.54
CA LEU A 204 2.38 5.89 -13.45
C LEU A 204 3.77 5.25 -13.49
N TRP A 205 3.80 3.92 -13.65
CA TRP A 205 5.04 3.16 -13.77
C TRP A 205 4.79 1.80 -14.45
N ARG A 206 5.87 1.16 -14.89
CA ARG A 206 5.87 -0.20 -15.44
C ARG A 206 7.04 -0.99 -14.87
N LYS A 207 6.79 -2.25 -14.51
CA LYS A 207 7.84 -3.21 -14.12
C LYS A 207 7.59 -4.55 -14.80
N ASN A 208 8.60 -5.40 -14.78
CA ASN A 208 8.46 -6.81 -15.15
C ASN A 208 9.50 -7.62 -14.38
N PHE A 209 9.21 -8.89 -14.15
CA PHE A 209 10.10 -9.80 -13.45
C PHE A 209 9.81 -11.24 -13.86
N VAL A 210 10.79 -12.11 -13.65
CA VAL A 210 10.65 -13.55 -13.82
C VAL A 210 10.33 -14.19 -12.48
N GLN A 211 9.29 -15.01 -12.45
CA GLN A 211 8.89 -15.82 -11.30
C GLN A 211 9.87 -16.97 -11.10
N SER A 212 10.95 -16.70 -10.38
CA SER A 212 11.90 -17.72 -9.95
C SER A 212 11.21 -18.75 -9.05
N LYS A 213 11.79 -19.95 -8.93
CA LYS A 213 11.33 -20.98 -7.97
C LYS A 213 11.30 -20.41 -6.55
N LYS A 214 12.38 -19.73 -6.14
CA LYS A 214 12.50 -19.05 -4.85
C LYS A 214 11.37 -18.05 -4.58
N LEU A 215 10.93 -17.29 -5.58
CA LEU A 215 9.84 -16.32 -5.42
C LEU A 215 8.48 -17.00 -5.25
N ARG A 216 8.23 -18.08 -6.01
CA ARG A 216 6.98 -18.85 -5.91
C ARG A 216 6.83 -19.56 -4.58
N GLU A 217 7.94 -20.00 -4.01
CA GLU A 217 8.00 -20.63 -2.69
C GLU A 217 7.88 -19.62 -1.53
N LYS A 218 7.69 -18.32 -1.79
CA LYS A 218 7.52 -17.30 -0.74
C LYS A 218 6.12 -17.17 -0.18
N TYR A 219 5.17 -17.95 -0.64
CA TYR A 219 3.87 -18.05 -0.03
C TYR A 219 3.27 -19.41 -0.35
N ASP A 220 2.56 -19.98 0.61
CA ASP A 220 1.94 -21.28 0.40
C ASP A 220 0.50 -21.12 -0.08
N SER A 221 0.31 -21.28 -1.39
CA SER A 221 -1.05 -21.31 -1.96
C SER A 221 -1.88 -22.48 -1.41
N TYR A 222 -1.24 -23.58 -0.98
CA TYR A 222 -1.93 -24.77 -0.45
C TYR A 222 -2.45 -24.54 0.97
N ALA A 223 -1.74 -23.77 1.81
CA ALA A 223 -2.22 -23.40 3.14
C ALA A 223 -3.57 -22.69 3.08
N LYS A 224 -3.79 -21.82 2.08
CA LYS A 224 -5.07 -21.13 1.85
C LYS A 224 -6.18 -22.10 1.42
N ILE A 225 -5.85 -23.11 0.62
CA ILE A 225 -6.80 -24.17 0.21
C ILE A 225 -7.19 -25.02 1.42
N GLU A 226 -6.22 -25.39 2.26
CA GLU A 226 -6.47 -26.16 3.48
C GLU A 226 -7.36 -25.41 4.47
N GLN A 227 -7.14 -24.09 4.60
CA GLN A 227 -7.95 -23.22 5.44
C GLN A 227 -9.39 -23.06 4.91
N LEU A 228 -9.55 -22.91 3.59
CA LEU A 228 -10.87 -22.92 2.96
C LEU A 228 -11.59 -24.26 3.13
N ALA A 229 -10.87 -25.38 3.03
CA ALA A 229 -11.42 -26.71 3.26
C ALA A 229 -11.89 -26.90 4.70
N LYS A 230 -11.12 -26.40 5.70
CA LYS A 230 -11.52 -26.42 7.12
C LYS A 230 -12.79 -25.60 7.37
N ASN A 231 -12.86 -24.39 6.83
CA ASN A 231 -14.04 -23.53 7.01
C ASN A 231 -15.32 -24.10 6.37
N ILE A 232 -15.19 -24.88 5.28
CA ILE A 232 -16.33 -25.57 4.66
C ILE A 232 -16.76 -26.79 5.49
N ALA A 233 -15.81 -27.48 6.14
CA ALA A 233 -16.11 -28.63 6.99
C ALA A 233 -16.77 -28.24 8.33
N GLU A 234 -16.68 -26.98 8.74
CA GLU A 234 -17.30 -26.41 9.95
C GLU A 234 -18.69 -25.80 9.70
N LEU A 235 -19.19 -25.81 8.47
CA LEU A 235 -20.54 -25.39 8.06
C LEU A 235 -21.48 -26.59 7.91
#